data_AF-A0A1H1G8K5-F1
#
_entry.id   AF-A0A1H1G8K5-F1
#
_cell.length_a   1.000
_cell.length_b   1.000
_cell.length_c   1.000
_cell.angle_alpha   90.00
_cell.angle_beta   90.00
_cell.angle_gamma   90.00
#
_symmetry.space_group_name_H-M   'P 1'
#
loop_
_entity.id
_entity.type
_entity.pdbx_description
1 polymer ?
#
loop_
_entity_poly.entity_id
_entity_poly.type
_entity_poly.pdbx_seq_one_letter_code
_entity_poly.pdbx_strand_id
1 'polypeptide(L)' 'MHAIAQWWDSVELWLTGLPYVLQVSLVMVVLAVIAILVVRVLSALIDRVADALDSRLERGARADDAGQRAAEGNGEGV' A
#
# COMPACT_ATOMS: atom_id res chain seq x y z
N MET A 1 20.29 18.27 -15.47
CA MET A 1 20.10 18.90 -14.14
C MET A 1 19.66 20.36 -14.23
N HIS A 2 20.26 21.22 -15.08
CA HIS A 2 19.88 22.64 -15.17
C HIS A 2 18.47 22.90 -15.74
N ALA A 3 18.03 22.13 -16.73
CA ALA A 3 16.71 22.31 -17.35
C ALA A 3 15.55 22.15 -16.35
N ILE A 4 15.65 21.20 -15.41
CA ILE A 4 14.64 20.97 -14.36
C ILE A 4 14.66 22.12 -13.35
N ALA A 5 15.84 22.58 -12.94
CA ALA A 5 15.98 23.69 -12.01
C ALA A 5 15.41 24.99 -12.59
N GLN A 6 15.66 25.29 -13.86
CA GLN A 6 15.14 26.50 -14.50
C GLN A 6 13.63 26.45 -14.75
N TRP A 7 13.08 25.27 -15.03
CA TRP A 7 11.64 25.08 -15.06
C TRP A 7 11.01 25.28 -13.67
N TRP A 8 11.63 24.74 -12.62
CA TRP A 8 11.18 24.91 -11.25
C TRP A 8 11.24 26.38 -10.79
N ASP A 9 12.29 27.12 -11.16
CA ASP A 9 12.42 28.56 -10.90
C ASP A 9 11.26 29.36 -11.51
N SER A 10 10.81 28.98 -12.72
CA SER A 10 9.61 29.56 -13.33
C SER A 10 8.32 29.20 -12.58
N VAL A 11 8.22 27.97 -12.05
CA VAL A 11 7.10 27.54 -11.21
C VAL A 11 7.08 28.31 -9.90
N GLU A 12 8.23 28.56 -9.28
CA GLU A 12 8.36 29.35 -8.05
C GLU A 12 7.90 30.80 -8.25
N LEU A 13 8.32 31.44 -9.36
CA LEU A 13 7.83 32.77 -9.73
C LEU A 13 6.32 32.82 -9.95
N TRP A 14 5.76 31.80 -10.60
CA TRP A 14 4.32 31.69 -10.77
C TRP A 14 3.59 31.52 -9.43
N LEU A 15 4.11 30.65 -8.55
CA LEU A 15 3.51 30.37 -7.24
C LEU A 15 3.51 31.61 -6.34
N THR A 16 4.64 32.34 -6.32
CA THR A 16 4.81 33.56 -5.52
C THR A 16 4.05 34.75 -6.09
N GLY A 17 3.76 34.76 -7.39
CA GLY A 17 2.90 35.75 -8.04
C GLY A 17 1.39 35.57 -7.79
N LEU A 18 0.96 34.44 -7.20
CA LEU A 18 -0.44 34.19 -6.86
C LEU A 18 -0.88 34.92 -5.57
N PRO A 19 -2.15 35.36 -5.48
CA PRO A 19 -2.77 35.78 -4.22
C PRO A 19 -2.69 34.71 -3.13
N TYR A 20 -2.55 35.13 -1.87
CA TYR A 20 -2.41 34.23 -0.71
C TYR A 20 -3.49 33.13 -0.62
N VAL A 21 -4.75 33.48 -0.93
CA VAL A 21 -5.87 32.52 -0.94
C VAL A 21 -5.64 31.37 -1.93
N LEU A 22 -5.10 31.68 -3.12
CA LEU A 22 -4.81 30.67 -4.14
C LEU A 22 -3.60 29.81 -3.75
N GLN A 23 -2.56 30.40 -3.14
CA GLN A 23 -1.42 29.63 -2.62
C GLN A 23 -1.85 28.61 -1.56
N VAL A 24 -2.61 29.04 -0.54
CA VAL A 24 -3.10 28.14 0.51
C VAL A 24 -4.01 27.07 -0.08
N SER A 25 -4.90 27.43 -1.00
CA SER A 25 -5.77 26.46 -1.67
C SER A 25 -4.97 25.40 -2.41
N LEU A 26 -3.92 25.81 -3.15
CA LEU A 26 -3.04 24.90 -3.89
C LEU A 26 -2.28 23.96 -2.94
N VAL A 27 -1.76 24.49 -1.83
CA VAL A 27 -1.12 23.68 -0.78
C VAL A 27 -2.10 22.66 -0.20
N MET A 28 -3.33 23.06 0.13
CA MET A 28 -4.35 22.16 0.67
C MET A 28 -4.71 21.05 -0.32
N VAL A 29 -4.81 21.36 -1.62
CA VAL A 29 -5.05 20.36 -2.67
C VAL A 29 -3.89 19.38 -2.78
N VAL A 30 -2.64 19.88 -2.81
CA VAL A 30 -1.44 19.03 -2.87
C VAL A 30 -1.36 18.12 -1.65
N LEU A 31 -1.59 18.65 -0.45
CA LEU A 31 -1.62 17.87 0.77
C LEU A 31 -2.71 16.81 0.76
N ALA A 32 -3.92 17.12 0.29
CA ALA A 32 -5.00 16.16 0.17
C ALA A 32 -4.64 15.01 -0.78
N VAL A 33 -4.05 15.32 -1.94
CA VAL A 33 -3.58 14.30 -2.89
C VAL A 33 -2.51 13.42 -2.28
N ILE A 34 -1.53 14.01 -1.59
CA ILE A 34 -0.47 13.26 -0.90
C ILE A 34 -1.08 12.36 0.18
N ALA A 35 -2.00 12.87 1.01
CA ALA A 35 -2.66 12.08 2.03
C ALA A 35 -3.40 10.87 1.44
N ILE A 36 -4.15 11.07 0.35
CA ILE A 36 -4.83 9.98 -0.37
C ILE A 36 -3.84 8.95 -0.91
N LEU A 37 -2.71 9.41 -1.48
CA LEU A 37 -1.66 8.51 -1.96
C LEU A 37 -1.04 7.70 -0.83
N VAL A 38 -0.73 8.34 0.30
CA VAL A 38 -0.18 7.68 1.50
C VAL A 38 -1.16 6.62 2.00
N VAL A 39 -2.44 6.96 2.13
CA VAL A 39 -3.48 5.99 2.54
C VAL A 39 -3.53 4.83 1.56
N ARG A 40 -3.56 5.09 0.25
CA ARG A 40 -3.57 4.01 -0.76
C ARG A 40 -2.36 3.09 -0.68
N VAL A 41 -1.16 3.65 -0.50
CA VAL A 41 0.07 2.88 -0.37
C VAL A 41 0.04 2.03 0.89
N LEU A 42 -0.39 2.62 2.00
CA LEU A 42 -0.48 1.91 3.28
C LEU A 42 -1.52 0.79 3.21
N SER A 43 -2.70 1.03 2.64
CA SER A 43 -3.71 0.00 2.42
C SER A 43 -3.18 -1.13 1.55
N ALA A 44 -2.56 -0.81 0.41
CA ALA A 44 -1.97 -1.84 -0.47
C ALA A 44 -0.86 -2.65 0.23
N LEU A 45 -0.11 -2.03 1.15
CA LEU A 45 0.89 -2.74 1.94
C LEU A 45 0.24 -3.69 2.96
N ILE A 46 -0.81 -3.23 3.64
CA ILE A 46 -1.58 -4.05 4.60
C ILE A 46 -2.19 -5.26 3.88
N ASP A 47 -2.83 -5.05 2.74
CA ASP A 47 -3.47 -6.11 1.95
C ASP A 47 -2.44 -7.19 1.55
N ARG A 48 -1.26 -6.77 1.07
CA ARG A 48 -0.18 -7.71 0.74
C ARG A 48 0.29 -8.53 1.94
N VAL A 49 0.33 -7.94 3.12
CA VAL A 49 0.72 -8.64 4.35
C VAL A 49 -0.37 -9.61 4.79
N ALA A 50 -1.64 -9.20 4.70
CA ALA A 50 -2.80 -10.04 5.00
C ALA A 50 -2.85 -11.26 4.07
N ASP A 51 -2.71 -11.07 2.76
CA ASP A 51 -2.67 -12.16 1.76
C ASP A 51 -1.51 -13.13 2.03
N ALA A 52 -0.35 -12.59 2.40
CA ALA A 52 0.82 -13.41 2.73
C ALA A 52 0.59 -14.28 3.98
N LEU A 53 -0.09 -13.74 5.00
CA LEU A 53 -0.45 -14.45 6.22
C LEU A 53 -1.52 -15.52 5.95
N ASP A 54 -2.57 -15.18 5.21
CA ASP A 54 -3.66 -16.10 4.89
C ASP A 54 -3.14 -17.32 4.11
N SER A 55 -2.30 -17.08 3.10
CA SER A 55 -1.65 -18.16 2.34
C SER A 55 -0.77 -19.07 3.19
N ARG A 56 -0.27 -18.60 4.35
CA ARG A 56 0.51 -19.40 5.30
C ARG A 56 -0.39 -20.25 6.18
N LEU A 57 -1.54 -19.70 6.61
CA LEU A 57 -2.54 -20.40 7.39
C LEU A 57 -3.20 -21.52 6.59
N GLU A 58 -3.59 -21.27 5.33
CA GLU A 58 -4.15 -22.30 4.45
C GLU A 58 -3.19 -23.48 4.24
N ARG A 59 -1.88 -23.20 4.16
CA ARG A 59 -0.86 -24.25 4.05
C ARG A 59 -0.73 -25.08 5.33
N GLY A 60 -0.87 -24.45 6.50
CA GLY A 60 -0.89 -25.16 7.78
C GLY A 60 -2.14 -26.03 7.93
N ALA A 61 -3.31 -25.50 7.60
CA ALA A 61 -4.57 -26.23 7.69
C ALA A 61 -4.63 -27.47 6.77
N ARG A 62 -4.12 -27.36 5.54
CA ARG A 62 -4.01 -28.53 4.64
C ARG A 62 -3.06 -29.62 5.16
N ALA A 63 -1.99 -29.24 5.86
CA ALA A 63 -1.04 -30.20 6.40
C ALA A 63 -1.64 -31.00 7.57
N ASP A 64 -2.46 -30.35 8.40
CA ASP A 64 -3.15 -30.96 9.53
C ASP A 64 -4.21 -31.99 9.06
N ASP A 65 -5.03 -31.60 8.08
CA ASP A 65 -6.07 -32.46 7.48
C ASP A 65 -5.47 -33.71 6.78
N ALA A 66 -4.30 -33.56 6.14
CA ALA A 66 -3.55 -34.69 5.57
C ALA A 66 -2.98 -35.63 6.64
N GLY A 67 -2.52 -35.09 7.77
CA GLY A 67 -2.05 -35.87 8.91
C GLY A 67 -3.18 -36.69 9.57
N GLN A 68 -4.36 -36.08 9.73
CA GLN A 68 -5.54 -36.73 10.30
C GLN A 68 -6.01 -37.92 9.44
N ARG A 69 -6.12 -37.75 8.11
CA ARG A 69 -6.52 -38.85 7.21
C ARG A 69 -5.53 -40.01 7.18
N ALA A 70 -4.22 -39.71 7.29
CA ALA A 70 -3.20 -40.75 7.37
C ALA A 70 -3.29 -41.53 8.68
N ALA A 71 -3.67 -40.88 9.79
CA ALA A 71 -3.87 -41.52 11.08
C ALA A 71 -5.14 -42.39 11.12
N GLU A 72 -6.25 -41.93 10.53
CA GLU A 72 -7.52 -42.68 10.44
C GLU A 72 -7.38 -43.95 9.59
N GLY A 73 -6.76 -43.85 8.40
CA GLY A 73 -6.55 -45.01 7.52
C GLY A 73 -5.60 -46.08 8.08
N ASN A 74 -4.75 -45.73 9.04
CA ASN A 74 -3.88 -46.68 9.75
C ASN A 74 -4.60 -47.38 10.92
N GLY A 75 -5.72 -46.84 11.41
CA GLY A 75 -6.53 -47.41 12.49
C GLY A 75 -7.57 -48.44 12.03
N GLU A 76 -8.01 -48.39 10.77
CA GLU A 76 -9.01 -49.30 10.20
C GLU A 76 -8.42 -50.63 9.66
N GLY A 77 -7.09 -50.78 9.71
CA GLY A 77 -6.36 -51.93 9.17
C GLY A 77 -5.92 -52.99 10.20
N VAL A 78 -6.34 -52.89 11.47
CA VAL A 78 -6.00 -53.84 12.56
C VAL A 78 -7.23 -54.59 13.05
#